data_AF-A0A966PVK4-F1
#
_entry.id   AF-A0A966PVK4-F1
#
_cell.length_a   1.000
_cell.length_b   1.000
_cell.length_c   1.000
_cell.angle_alpha   90.00
_cell.angle_beta   90.00
_cell.angle_gamma   90.00
#
_symmetry.space_group_name_H-M   'P 1'
#
loop_
_entity.id
_entity.type
_entity.pdbx_description
1 polymer ?
#
loop_
_entity_poly.entity_id
_entity_poly.type
_entity_poly.pdbx_seq_one_letter_code
_entity_poly.pdbx_strand_id
1 'polypeptide(L)'
;MTTLWNNKSLILEGIKNYLFTTDTIEQIALERYTICQACPKLDLLGTDCLAPGTQPCCSECGCSLKFKTRSLSSSCPVNKWPALLSQEEEDDLLSKL
;
A
#
# COMPACT_ATOMS: atom_id res chain seq x y z
N MET A 1 24.41 -25.69 6.61
CA MET A 1 23.12 -25.00 6.86
C MET A 1 22.98 -23.83 5.89
N THR A 2 22.66 -24.05 4.61
CA THR A 2 22.65 -22.92 3.64
C THR A 2 21.63 -23.03 2.51
N THR A 3 21.03 -24.19 2.25
CA THR A 3 20.13 -24.36 1.09
C THR A 3 18.73 -23.75 1.31
N LEU A 4 18.18 -23.81 2.51
CA LEU A 4 16.82 -23.31 2.78
C LEU A 4 16.74 -21.77 2.75
N TRP A 5 17.78 -21.10 3.26
CA TRP A 5 17.86 -19.63 3.28
C TRP A 5 18.06 -19.08 1.87
N ASN A 6 18.95 -19.71 1.08
CA ASN A 6 19.17 -19.35 -0.32
C ASN A 6 17.90 -19.52 -1.17
N ASN A 7 17.07 -20.51 -0.89
CA ASN A 7 15.84 -20.71 -1.67
C ASN A 7 14.75 -19.68 -1.34
N LYS A 8 14.65 -19.22 -0.08
CA LYS A 8 13.72 -18.15 0.29
C LYS A 8 14.07 -16.83 -0.38
N SER A 9 15.36 -16.46 -0.41
CA SER A 9 15.79 -15.22 -1.06
C SER A 9 15.51 -15.25 -2.57
N LEU A 10 15.68 -16.39 -3.23
CA LEU A 10 15.38 -16.56 -4.66
C LEU A 10 13.87 -16.50 -4.96
N ILE A 11 13.03 -17.04 -4.08
CA ILE A 11 11.57 -16.94 -4.20
C ILE A 11 11.12 -15.48 -4.02
N LEU A 12 11.68 -14.78 -3.02
CA LEU A 12 11.41 -13.36 -2.80
C LEU A 12 11.87 -12.50 -3.97
N GLU A 13 13.03 -12.81 -4.56
CA GLU A 13 13.53 -12.14 -5.76
C GLU A 13 12.64 -12.38 -6.98
N GLY A 14 12.15 -13.61 -7.17
CA GLY A 14 11.20 -13.93 -8.23
C GLY A 14 9.87 -13.18 -8.07
N ILE A 15 9.35 -13.09 -6.85
CA ILE A 15 8.15 -12.31 -6.53
C ILE A 15 8.41 -10.81 -6.76
N LYS A 16 9.58 -10.30 -6.38
CA LYS A 16 9.99 -8.92 -6.68
C LYS A 16 9.97 -8.66 -8.18
N ASN A 17 10.58 -9.52 -8.98
CA ASN A 17 10.63 -9.34 -10.44
C ASN A 17 9.27 -9.54 -11.14
N TYR A 18 8.39 -10.36 -10.57
CA TYR A 18 7.05 -10.61 -11.11
C TYR A 18 6.03 -9.54 -10.71
N LEU A 19 6.08 -9.05 -9.46
CA LEU A 19 5.12 -8.10 -8.91
C LEU A 19 5.59 -6.64 -8.99
N PHE A 20 6.89 -6.33 -8.92
CA PHE A 20 7.34 -4.95 -8.68
C PHE A 20 7.87 -4.24 -9.91
N THR A 21 7.04 -4.18 -10.95
CA THR A 21 7.05 -2.99 -11.82
C THR A 21 6.13 -1.95 -11.17
N THR A 22 6.44 -0.66 -11.36
CA THR A 22 5.58 0.45 -10.88
C THR A 22 4.11 0.21 -11.25
N ASP A 23 3.85 -0.45 -12.38
CA ASP A 23 2.53 -0.78 -12.89
C ASP A 23 1.66 -1.59 -11.90
N THR A 24 2.21 -2.58 -11.20
CA THR A 24 1.41 -3.38 -10.23
C THR A 24 1.03 -2.56 -9.01
N ILE A 25 1.94 -1.71 -8.51
CA ILE A 25 1.64 -0.81 -7.38
C ILE A 25 0.56 0.19 -7.80
N GLU A 26 0.62 0.71 -9.02
CA GLU A 26 -0.39 1.60 -9.57
C GLU A 26 -1.74 0.90 -9.77
N GLN A 27 -1.76 -0.38 -10.17
CA GLN A 27 -2.98 -1.19 -10.25
C GLN A 27 -3.60 -1.41 -8.86
N ILE A 28 -2.81 -1.82 -7.87
CA ILE A 28 -3.27 -1.99 -6.48
C ILE A 28 -3.81 -0.66 -5.93
N ALA A 29 -3.12 0.44 -6.20
CA ALA A 29 -3.54 1.75 -5.77
C ALA A 29 -4.86 2.16 -6.43
N LEU A 30 -5.02 1.89 -7.73
CA LEU A 30 -6.25 2.16 -8.46
C LEU A 30 -7.42 1.33 -7.91
N GLU A 31 -7.24 0.04 -7.66
CA GLU A 31 -8.26 -0.83 -7.08
C GLU A 31 -8.69 -0.34 -5.70
N ARG A 32 -7.73 -0.09 -4.80
CA ARG A 32 -7.99 0.44 -3.45
C ARG A 32 -8.64 1.81 -3.50
N TYR A 33 -8.22 2.69 -4.41
CA TYR A 33 -8.81 4.02 -4.55
C TYR A 33 -10.24 3.94 -5.12
N THR A 34 -10.51 3.03 -6.05
CA THR A 34 -11.87 2.77 -6.56
C THR A 34 -12.81 2.37 -5.41
N ILE A 35 -12.35 1.53 -4.48
CA ILE A 35 -13.08 1.20 -3.26
C ILE A 35 -13.31 2.45 -2.39
N CYS A 36 -12.29 3.30 -2.25
CA CYS A 36 -12.41 4.55 -1.49
C CYS A 36 -13.39 5.55 -2.13
N GLN A 37 -13.52 5.60 -3.45
CA GLN A 37 -14.46 6.49 -4.15
C GLN A 37 -15.92 6.22 -3.78
N ALA A 38 -16.27 4.97 -3.43
CA ALA A 38 -17.59 4.59 -2.96
C ALA A 38 -17.73 4.62 -1.42
N CYS A 39 -16.67 5.00 -0.68
CA CYS A 39 -16.63 4.91 0.77
C CYS A 39 -17.19 6.19 1.43
N PRO A 40 -18.09 6.08 2.44
CA PRO A 40 -18.60 7.24 3.19
C PRO A 40 -17.53 8.02 3.96
N LYS A 41 -16.33 7.43 4.12
CA LYS A 41 -15.18 8.02 4.82
C LYS A 41 -14.21 8.72 3.86
N LEU A 42 -14.59 8.96 2.62
CA LEU A 42 -13.80 9.73 1.68
C LEU A 42 -13.97 11.22 1.96
N ASP A 43 -12.88 11.89 2.26
CA ASP A 43 -12.83 13.34 2.36
C ASP A 43 -12.10 13.92 1.14
N LEU A 44 -12.87 14.60 0.30
CA LEU A 44 -12.37 15.28 -0.91
C LEU A 44 -11.92 16.72 -0.63
N LEU A 45 -12.43 17.33 0.44
CA LEU A 45 -12.16 18.74 0.76
C LEU A 45 -10.90 18.89 1.62
N GLY A 46 -10.59 17.87 2.42
CA GLY A 46 -9.46 17.82 3.31
C GLY A 46 -9.71 18.43 4.69
N THR A 47 -10.97 18.42 5.14
CA THR A 47 -11.36 18.83 6.48
C THR A 47 -10.79 17.92 7.56
N ASP A 48 -10.65 16.62 7.28
CA ASP A 48 -10.20 15.59 8.21
C ASP A 48 -8.80 15.06 7.88
N CYS A 49 -8.13 15.64 6.87
CA CYS A 49 -6.77 15.22 6.54
C CYS A 49 -5.80 15.56 7.66
N LEU A 50 -4.94 14.60 8.01
CA LEU A 50 -3.90 14.79 9.03
C LEU A 50 -2.92 15.89 8.63
N ALA A 51 -2.59 15.95 7.34
CA ALA A 51 -1.77 17.00 6.75
C ALA A 51 -2.64 17.88 5.83
N PRO A 52 -2.88 19.16 6.16
CA PRO A 52 -3.63 20.07 5.31
C PRO A 52 -3.05 20.15 3.89
N GLY A 53 -3.91 20.18 2.87
CA GLY A 53 -3.48 20.22 1.46
C GLY A 53 -3.15 18.85 0.84
N THR A 54 -3.35 17.75 1.58
CA THR A 54 -3.07 16.38 1.10
C THR A 54 -4.32 15.58 0.69
N GLN A 55 -5.47 16.23 0.60
CA GLN A 55 -6.70 15.64 0.08
C GLN A 55 -6.52 15.10 -1.36
N PRO A 56 -7.29 14.08 -1.77
CA PRO A 56 -8.29 13.36 -0.98
C PRO A 56 -7.66 12.45 0.08
N CYS A 57 -8.28 12.39 1.26
CA CYS A 57 -7.86 11.55 2.38
C CYS A 57 -9.04 10.72 2.92
N CYS A 58 -8.75 9.80 3.85
CA CYS A 58 -9.77 9.08 4.57
C CYS A 58 -10.10 9.78 5.88
N SER A 59 -11.35 10.18 6.11
CA SER A 59 -11.76 10.87 7.35
C SER A 59 -11.66 10.01 8.61
N GLU A 60 -11.50 8.69 8.47
CA GLU A 60 -11.29 7.81 9.63
C GLU A 60 -9.84 7.84 10.15
N CYS A 61 -8.85 8.04 9.28
CA CYS A 61 -7.44 8.00 9.67
C CYS A 61 -6.62 9.22 9.23
N GLY A 62 -7.21 10.17 8.51
CA GLY A 62 -6.58 11.38 7.99
C GLY A 62 -5.51 11.19 6.91
N CYS A 63 -5.10 9.95 6.60
CA CYS A 63 -4.07 9.68 5.61
C CYS A 63 -4.49 10.07 4.19
N SER A 64 -3.60 10.74 3.46
CA SER A 64 -3.77 10.99 2.02
C SER A 64 -3.91 9.69 1.26
N LEU A 65 -4.99 9.56 0.50
CA LEU A 65 -5.26 8.35 -0.29
C LEU A 65 -4.31 8.22 -1.47
N LYS A 66 -3.69 9.32 -1.93
CA LYS A 66 -2.61 9.28 -2.92
C LYS A 66 -1.45 8.40 -2.47
N PHE A 67 -1.08 8.47 -1.19
CA PHE A 67 0.05 7.71 -0.67
C PHE A 67 -0.40 6.38 -0.06
N LYS A 68 -1.46 6.39 0.75
CA LYS A 68 -1.89 5.20 1.50
C LYS A 68 -2.31 4.03 0.61
N THR A 69 -2.91 4.30 -0.55
CA THR A 69 -3.33 3.23 -1.48
C THR A 69 -2.15 2.50 -2.12
N ARG A 70 -0.98 3.16 -2.23
CA ARG A 70 0.28 2.61 -2.75
C ARG A 70 1.13 1.89 -1.70
N SER A 71 0.91 2.14 -0.41
CA SER A 71 1.62 1.44 0.67
C SER A 71 1.07 0.01 0.82
N LEU A 72 1.94 -0.97 0.68
CA LEU A 72 1.55 -2.39 0.67
C LEU A 72 1.34 -2.95 2.07
N SER A 73 2.04 -2.42 3.07
CA SER A 73 1.87 -2.73 4.50
C SER A 73 0.66 -2.05 5.14
N SER A 74 0.14 -1.00 4.50
CA SER A 74 -1.05 -0.31 4.96
C SER A 74 -2.30 -1.16 4.78
N SER A 75 -3.29 -0.96 5.65
CA SER A 75 -4.64 -1.51 5.51
C SER A 75 -5.71 -0.42 5.68
N CYS A 76 -6.93 -0.73 5.23
CA CYS A 76 -8.08 0.13 5.43
C CYS A 76 -8.53 0.11 6.90
N PRO A 77 -8.70 1.26 7.58
CA PRO A 77 -9.14 1.29 8.98
C PRO A 77 -10.57 0.75 9.18
N VAL A 78 -11.37 0.75 8.11
CA VAL A 78 -12.74 0.18 8.08
C VAL A 78 -12.79 -1.15 7.33
N ASN A 79 -11.66 -1.86 7.22
CA ASN A 79 -11.52 -3.22 6.71
C ASN A 79 -12.06 -3.45 5.28
N LYS A 80 -12.04 -2.44 4.42
CA LYS A 80 -12.46 -2.57 3.00
C LYS A 80 -11.39 -3.19 2.09
N TRP A 81 -10.13 -3.14 2.50
CA TRP A 81 -9.01 -3.77 1.82
C TRP A 81 -7.89 -4.06 2.83
N PRO A 82 -7.17 -5.19 2.69
CA PRO A 82 -6.12 -5.60 3.62
C PRO A 82 -4.73 -5.06 3.25
N ALA A 83 -3.81 -5.16 4.21
CA ALA A 83 -2.38 -5.10 3.92
C ALA A 83 -1.97 -6.35 3.14
N LEU A 84 -1.10 -6.18 2.14
CA LEU A 84 -0.59 -7.28 1.32
C LEU A 84 0.75 -7.79 1.85
N LEU A 85 1.46 -6.96 2.61
CA LEU A 85 2.76 -7.24 3.21
C LEU A 85 2.78 -6.81 4.68
N SER A 86 3.75 -7.30 5.42
CA SER A 86 4.19 -6.68 6.67
C SER A 86 5.04 -5.44 6.39
N GLN A 87 5.24 -4.60 7.42
CA GLN A 87 6.12 -3.43 7.30
C GLN A 87 7.57 -3.85 7.01
N GLU A 88 8.05 -4.92 7.65
CA GLU A 88 9.41 -5.45 7.43
C GLU A 88 9.61 -5.92 5.98
N GLU A 89 8.62 -6.60 5.41
CA GLU A 89 8.67 -7.03 4.00
C GLU A 89 8.65 -5.82 3.05
N GLU A 90 7.81 -4.81 3.29
CA GLU A 90 7.80 -3.60 2.47
C GLU A 90 9.13 -2.83 2.58
N ASP A 91 9.72 -2.72 3.77
CA ASP A 91 11.01 -2.06 3.97
C ASP A 91 12.17 -2.81 3.29
N ASP A 92 12.22 -4.14 3.39
CA ASP A 92 13.21 -4.96 2.68
C ASP A 92 13.07 -4.80 1.15
N LEU A 93 11.84 -4.68 0.64
CA LEU A 93 11.57 -4.42 -0.77
C LEU A 93 12.05 -3.03 -1.20
N LEU A 94 11.74 -1.98 -0.45
CA LEU A 94 12.12 -0.60 -0.76
C LEU A 94 13.63 -0.34 -0.62
N SER A 95 14.32 -1.04 0.28
CA SER A 95 15.77 -0.90 0.48
C SER A 95 16.62 -1.34 -0.74
N LYS A 96 15.99 -2.00 -1.72
CA LYS A 96 16.61 -2.58 -2.91
C LYS A 96 16.14 -1.90 -4.20
N LEU A 97 15.56 -0.71 -4.11
CA LEU A 97 15.22 0.21 -5.21
C LEU A 97 16.23 1.35 -5.23
#